data_AF-R1DXE0-F1
#
_entry.id   AF-R1DXE0-F1
#
_cell.length_a   1.000
_cell.length_b   1.000
_cell.length_c   1.000
_cell.angle_alpha   90.00
_cell.angle_beta   90.00
_cell.angle_gamma   90.00
#
_symmetry.space_group_name_H-M   'P 1'
#
loop_
_entity.id
_entity.type
_entity.pdbx_description
1 polymer ?
#
loop_
_entity_poly.entity_id
_entity_poly.type
_entity_poly.pdbx_seq_one_letter_code
_entity_poly.pdbx_strand_id
1 'polypeptide(L)'
;MLSPLHLAPLYAFGLPRVRTAQGWVVGSRAADGVERFAGIPFAEQPVGKLRFARASLSEVPFPGGVHDGRLPGPPCIQNPAGPIRAPGSEEPPQSEACLHLTLWRPAASQEPAAPLPVMVYIFGGGLCGGSANVVSLNASRLVVRQQ
;
A
#
# COMPACT_ATOMS: atom_id res chain seq x y z
N MET A 1 -33.04 -17.45 -26.17
CA MET A 1 -31.73 -17.74 -25.55
C MET A 1 -31.03 -16.41 -25.32
N LEU A 2 -31.14 -15.84 -24.11
CA LEU A 2 -30.50 -14.56 -23.77
C LEU A 2 -29.06 -14.84 -23.36
N SER A 3 -28.12 -14.23 -24.07
CA SER A 3 -26.69 -14.30 -23.77
C SER A 3 -26.40 -13.58 -22.45
N PRO A 4 -25.62 -14.15 -21.52
CA PRO A 4 -25.26 -13.46 -20.29
C PRO A 4 -24.28 -12.34 -20.61
N LEU A 5 -24.73 -11.10 -20.44
CA LEU A 5 -23.87 -9.92 -20.39
C LEU A 5 -22.82 -10.14 -19.30
N HIS A 6 -21.58 -10.42 -19.70
CA HIS A 6 -20.42 -10.30 -18.82
C HIS A 6 -20.27 -8.82 -18.47
N LEU A 7 -20.63 -8.48 -17.24
CA LEU A 7 -20.28 -7.20 -16.65
C LEU A 7 -18.76 -7.19 -16.49
N ALA A 8 -18.03 -6.61 -17.46
CA ALA A 8 -16.63 -6.31 -17.26
C ALA A 8 -16.52 -5.43 -16.01
N PRO A 9 -15.56 -5.69 -15.09
CA PRO A 9 -15.38 -4.81 -13.95
C PRO A 9 -15.13 -3.40 -14.48
N LEU A 10 -15.83 -2.42 -13.93
CA LEU A 10 -15.53 -1.00 -14.15
C LEU A 10 -14.14 -0.74 -13.56
N TYR A 11 -13.08 -1.12 -14.27
CA TYR A 11 -11.75 -0.62 -14.02
C TYR A 11 -11.82 0.88 -14.28
N ALA A 12 -11.76 1.66 -13.21
CA ALA A 12 -11.72 3.11 -13.29
C ALA A 12 -10.58 3.53 -14.24
N PHE A 13 -10.95 3.94 -15.45
CA PHE A 13 -10.04 4.52 -16.42
C PHE A 13 -9.39 5.75 -15.76
N GLY A 14 -8.05 5.77 -15.67
CA GLY A 14 -7.28 6.95 -15.23
C GLY A 14 -6.62 6.87 -13.84
N LEU A 15 -6.85 5.82 -13.05
CA LEU A 15 -6.08 5.60 -11.82
C LEU A 15 -4.66 5.11 -12.12
N PRO A 16 -3.66 5.52 -11.34
CA PRO A 16 -2.28 5.08 -11.53
C PRO A 16 -2.15 3.58 -11.28
N ARG A 17 -1.33 2.90 -12.09
CA ARG A 17 -1.09 1.45 -12.00
C ARG A 17 0.39 1.15 -12.12
N VAL A 18 0.86 0.17 -11.35
CA VAL A 18 2.22 -0.37 -11.44
C VAL A 18 2.17 -1.88 -11.54
N ARG A 19 3.13 -2.46 -12.27
CA ARG A 19 3.28 -3.92 -12.38
C ARG A 19 4.36 -4.38 -11.40
N THR A 20 4.03 -5.38 -10.59
CA THR A 20 4.95 -6.10 -9.70
C THR A 20 5.06 -7.57 -10.14
N ALA A 21 5.85 -8.37 -9.44
CA ALA A 21 5.93 -9.81 -9.66
C ALA A 21 4.58 -10.52 -9.40
N GLN A 22 3.81 -10.04 -8.42
CA GLN A 22 2.53 -10.62 -8.02
C GLN A 22 1.35 -10.17 -8.90
N GLY A 23 1.49 -9.10 -9.68
CA GLY A 23 0.42 -8.60 -10.56
C GLY A 23 0.40 -7.08 -10.64
N TRP A 24 -0.75 -6.51 -10.97
CA TRP A 24 -0.94 -5.06 -10.99
C TRP A 24 -1.31 -4.54 -9.61
N VAL A 25 -0.78 -3.40 -9.22
CA VAL A 25 -1.29 -2.62 -8.10
C VAL A 25 -1.95 -1.36 -8.65
N VAL A 26 -3.19 -1.12 -8.25
CA VAL A 26 -3.92 0.13 -8.54
C VAL A 26 -3.70 1.10 -7.38
N GLY A 27 -3.24 2.30 -7.66
CA GLY A 27 -3.02 3.35 -6.66
C GLY A 27 -4.04 4.47 -6.71
N SER A 28 -3.76 5.53 -5.96
CA SER A 28 -4.50 6.79 -5.94
C SER A 28 -3.60 7.96 -6.34
N ARG A 29 -4.21 9.04 -6.85
CA ARG A 29 -3.52 10.32 -7.06
C ARG A 29 -3.61 11.12 -5.76
N ALA A 30 -2.47 11.57 -5.26
CA ALA A 30 -2.36 12.53 -4.18
C ALA A 30 -2.20 13.94 -4.77
N ALA A 31 -2.17 14.95 -3.89
CA ALA A 31 -1.90 16.34 -4.28
C ALA A 31 -0.53 16.48 -4.97
N ASP A 32 -0.35 17.59 -5.69
CA ASP A 32 0.94 18.05 -6.22
C ASP A 32 1.62 17.05 -7.18
N GLY A 33 0.82 16.32 -7.97
CA GLY A 33 1.33 15.39 -8.96
C GLY A 33 2.04 14.19 -8.35
N VAL A 34 1.61 13.72 -7.18
CA VAL A 34 2.13 12.52 -6.52
C VAL A 34 1.15 11.35 -6.68
N GLU A 35 1.68 10.15 -6.83
CA GLU A 35 0.91 8.91 -6.81
C GLU A 35 1.22 8.13 -5.53
N ARG A 36 0.18 7.53 -4.94
CA ARG A 36 0.27 6.72 -3.73
C ARG A 36 -0.23 5.30 -4.04
N PHE A 37 0.51 4.31 -3.57
CA PHE A 37 0.12 2.90 -3.59
C PHE A 37 0.29 2.36 -2.18
N ALA A 38 -0.81 2.28 -1.44
CA ALA A 38 -0.86 1.85 -0.05
C ALA A 38 -1.27 0.39 0.09
N GLY A 39 -1.04 -0.19 1.27
CA GLY A 39 -1.58 -1.51 1.60
C GLY A 39 -1.05 -2.65 0.72
N ILE A 40 0.13 -2.51 0.11
CA ILE A 40 0.70 -3.55 -0.75
C ILE A 40 1.29 -4.65 0.14
N PRO A 41 0.84 -5.91 0.05
CA PRO A 41 1.43 -6.98 0.83
C PRO A 41 2.83 -7.32 0.29
N PHE A 42 3.83 -7.37 1.18
CA PHE A 42 5.23 -7.65 0.81
C PHE A 42 5.72 -9.02 1.30
N ALA A 43 4.97 -9.68 2.17
CA ALA A 43 5.30 -10.96 2.78
C ALA A 43 4.03 -11.79 3.00
N GLU A 44 4.19 -13.09 3.27
CA GLU A 44 3.08 -13.92 3.74
C GLU A 44 2.56 -13.36 5.08
N GLN A 45 1.23 -13.26 5.21
CA GLN A 45 0.63 -12.67 6.40
C GLN A 45 0.84 -13.59 7.61
N PRO A 46 1.33 -13.09 8.76
CA PRO A 46 1.78 -13.91 9.90
C PRO A 46 0.62 -14.36 10.78
N VAL A 47 -0.41 -14.96 10.17
CA VAL A 47 -1.63 -15.41 10.83
C VAL A 47 -1.60 -16.91 11.12
N GLY A 48 -2.29 -17.33 12.18
CA GLY A 48 -2.43 -18.75 12.54
C GLY A 48 -1.06 -19.43 12.75
N LYS A 49 -0.77 -20.48 11.99
CA LYS A 49 0.49 -21.23 12.08
C LYS A 49 1.75 -20.42 11.73
N LEU A 50 1.58 -19.27 11.05
CA LEU A 50 2.68 -18.38 10.70
C LEU A 50 2.96 -17.33 11.79
N ARG A 51 2.15 -17.28 12.86
CA ARG A 51 2.44 -16.43 14.01
C ARG A 51 3.78 -16.85 14.62
N PHE A 52 4.67 -15.87 14.84
CA PHE A 52 6.05 -16.05 15.33
C PHE A 52 7.00 -16.80 14.39
N ALA A 53 6.56 -17.20 13.20
CA ALA A 53 7.46 -17.73 12.19
C ALA A 53 8.30 -16.61 11.57
N ARG A 54 9.42 -16.99 10.95
CA ARG A 54 10.21 -16.07 10.11
C ARG A 54 9.35 -15.64 8.91
N ALA A 55 9.33 -14.34 8.62
CA ALA A 55 8.65 -13.82 7.43
C ALA A 55 9.25 -14.39 6.14
N SER A 56 8.37 -14.83 5.24
CA SER A 56 8.64 -15.30 3.89
C SER A 56 8.08 -14.28 2.88
N LEU A 57 8.72 -14.17 1.71
CA LEU A 57 8.17 -13.36 0.62
C LEU A 57 6.87 -13.98 0.14
N SER A 58 5.86 -13.14 -0.12
CA SER A 58 4.65 -13.60 -0.80
C SER A 58 4.91 -13.65 -2.30
N GLU A 59 5.16 -14.85 -2.82
CA GLU A 59 5.27 -15.12 -4.26
C GLU A 59 3.90 -15.37 -4.91
N VAL A 60 2.84 -15.40 -4.11
CA VAL A 60 1.47 -15.66 -4.56
C VAL A 60 0.98 -14.48 -5.42
N PRO A 61 0.55 -14.71 -6.68
CA PRO A 61 -0.06 -13.68 -7.48
C PRO A 61 -1.31 -13.11 -6.80
N PHE A 62 -1.59 -11.83 -7.04
CA PHE A 62 -2.83 -11.22 -6.55
C PHE A 62 -4.04 -11.96 -7.14
N PRO A 63 -5.11 -12.19 -6.35
CA PRO A 63 -6.36 -12.70 -6.89
C PRO A 63 -6.85 -11.84 -8.07
N GLY A 64 -7.14 -12.47 -9.21
CA GLY A 64 -7.49 -11.75 -10.45
C GLY A 64 -6.34 -10.93 -11.07
N GLY A 65 -5.11 -11.12 -10.59
CA GLY A 65 -3.91 -10.43 -11.08
C GLY A 65 -3.85 -8.94 -10.71
N VAL A 66 -4.73 -8.46 -9.82
CA VAL A 66 -4.80 -7.03 -9.45
C VAL A 66 -5.03 -6.85 -7.95
N HIS A 67 -4.22 -6.00 -7.32
CA HIS A 67 -4.38 -5.54 -5.95
C HIS A 67 -4.88 -4.09 -5.92
N ASP A 68 -5.84 -3.81 -5.05
CA ASP A 68 -6.31 -2.45 -4.78
C ASP A 68 -5.44 -1.81 -3.70
N GLY A 69 -4.49 -0.99 -4.12
CA GLY A 69 -3.57 -0.26 -3.26
C GLY A 69 -3.98 1.18 -3.00
N ARG A 70 -5.29 1.51 -3.02
CA ARG A 70 -5.77 2.87 -2.73
C ARG A 70 -5.87 3.18 -1.25
N LEU A 71 -6.03 2.14 -0.42
CA LEU A 71 -6.22 2.25 1.03
C LEU A 71 -5.07 1.57 1.78
N PRO A 72 -4.70 2.07 2.97
CA PRO A 72 -3.69 1.41 3.79
C PRO A 72 -4.17 0.06 4.31
N GLY A 73 -3.22 -0.87 4.48
CA GLY A 73 -3.43 -2.10 5.22
C GLY A 73 -3.50 -1.83 6.74
N PRO A 74 -3.97 -2.81 7.53
CA PRO A 74 -4.08 -2.65 8.97
C PRO A 74 -2.71 -2.54 9.64
N PRO A 75 -2.60 -1.72 10.70
CA PRO A 75 -1.43 -1.74 11.57
C PRO A 75 -1.35 -3.09 12.31
N CYS A 76 -0.14 -3.49 12.69
CA CYS A 76 0.06 -4.71 13.47
C CYS A 76 -0.56 -4.61 14.87
N ILE A 77 -0.92 -5.76 15.42
CA ILE A 77 -1.35 -5.91 16.81
C ILE A 77 -0.30 -5.29 17.75
N GLN A 78 -0.72 -4.32 18.54
CA GLN A 78 0.05 -3.58 19.54
C GLN A 78 -0.84 -3.29 20.75
N ASN A 79 -0.39 -2.44 21.69
CA ASN A 79 -1.16 -2.05 22.88
C ASN A 79 -2.66 -1.80 22.53
N PRO A 80 -3.64 -2.18 23.39
CA PRO A 80 -5.07 -1.94 23.17
C PRO A 80 -5.46 -0.52 22.73
N ALA A 81 -4.72 0.51 23.15
CA ALA A 81 -4.92 1.88 22.69
C ALA A 81 -4.66 2.07 21.18
N GLY A 82 -3.92 1.14 20.57
CA GLY A 82 -3.49 1.14 19.18
C GLY A 82 -2.42 2.18 18.86
N PRO A 83 -2.06 2.31 17.57
CA PRO A 83 -1.28 3.46 17.16
C PRO A 83 -2.07 4.74 17.46
N ILE A 84 -1.37 5.85 17.71
CA ILE A 84 -2.01 7.16 17.87
C ILE A 84 -2.70 7.50 16.56
N ARG A 85 -4.04 7.36 16.55
CA ARG A 85 -4.89 7.70 15.40
C ARG A 85 -5.22 9.19 15.43
N ALA A 86 -4.48 9.96 14.64
CA ALA A 86 -4.84 11.35 14.40
C ALA A 86 -6.21 11.43 13.68
N PRO A 87 -6.98 12.51 13.89
CA PRO A 87 -8.15 12.82 13.06
C PRO A 87 -7.79 12.73 11.58
N GLY A 88 -8.62 12.03 10.79
CA GLY A 88 -8.34 11.79 9.37
C GLY A 88 -7.43 10.59 9.08
N SER A 89 -7.12 9.74 10.07
CA SER A 89 -6.46 8.45 9.83
C SER A 89 -7.34 7.54 8.98
N GLU A 90 -6.76 6.99 7.92
CA GLU A 90 -7.37 5.97 7.05
C GLU A 90 -7.05 4.54 7.52
N GLU A 91 -6.32 4.38 8.63
CA GLU A 91 -5.90 3.06 9.11
C GLU A 91 -7.10 2.21 9.53
N PRO A 92 -7.26 1.00 8.97
CA PRO A 92 -8.28 0.08 9.45
C PRO A 92 -7.91 -0.47 10.84
N PRO A 93 -8.83 -1.17 11.53
CA PRO A 93 -8.53 -1.81 12.82
C PRO A 93 -7.27 -2.69 12.77
N GLN A 94 -6.60 -2.83 13.91
CA GLN A 94 -5.38 -3.64 14.00
C GLN A 94 -5.66 -5.09 13.58
N SER A 95 -4.66 -5.72 12.97
CA SER A 95 -4.72 -7.12 12.55
C SER A 95 -3.35 -7.76 12.61
N GLU A 96 -3.30 -9.09 12.71
CA GLU A 96 -2.06 -9.84 12.48
C GLU A 96 -1.69 -9.91 11.01
N ALA A 97 -2.68 -9.81 10.12
CA ALA A 97 -2.44 -9.64 8.69
C ALA A 97 -2.02 -8.19 8.40
N CYS A 98 -0.83 -7.78 8.87
CA CYS A 98 -0.34 -6.40 8.84
C CYS A 98 0.92 -6.16 8.00
N LEU A 99 1.46 -7.17 7.32
CA LEU A 99 2.70 -7.02 6.54
C LEU A 99 2.42 -6.35 5.20
N HIS A 100 2.23 -5.04 5.26
CA HIS A 100 1.96 -4.17 4.13
C HIS A 100 2.93 -2.98 4.08
N LEU A 101 3.17 -2.46 2.89
CA LEU A 101 3.91 -1.22 2.67
C LEU A 101 3.06 -0.17 1.95
N THR A 102 3.53 1.07 2.04
CA THR A 102 2.98 2.21 1.29
C THR A 102 4.11 2.83 0.47
N LEU A 103 3.85 3.03 -0.82
CA LEU A 103 4.76 3.63 -1.78
C LEU A 103 4.22 4.98 -2.24
N TRP A 104 5.12 5.96 -2.33
CA TRP A 104 4.85 7.28 -2.89
C TRP A 104 5.83 7.53 -4.03
N ARG A 105 5.35 8.04 -5.16
CA ARG A 105 6.21 8.44 -6.28
C ARG A 105 5.67 9.69 -6.98
N PRO A 106 6.50 10.45 -7.71
CA PRO A 106 5.96 11.47 -8.62
C PRO A 106 5.08 10.78 -9.67
N ALA A 107 4.02 11.45 -10.11
CA ALA A 107 3.19 10.98 -11.20
C ALA A 107 4.05 10.78 -12.44
N ALA A 108 3.79 9.68 -13.16
CA ALA A 108 4.56 9.35 -14.34
C ALA A 108 4.40 10.44 -15.42
N SER A 109 5.52 11.01 -15.87
CA SER A 109 5.57 11.80 -17.10
C SER A 109 5.51 10.88 -18.32
N GLN A 110 5.12 11.41 -19.48
CA GLN A 110 5.11 10.65 -20.73
C GLN A 110 6.52 10.28 -21.24
N GLU A 111 7.55 10.97 -20.75
CA GLU A 111 8.96 10.69 -21.08
C GLU A 111 9.54 9.55 -20.23
N PRO A 112 10.52 8.77 -20.76
CA PRO A 112 11.23 7.74 -20.00
C PRO A 112 11.88 8.38 -18.77
N ALA A 113 11.30 8.13 -17.59
CA ALA A 113 11.87 8.62 -16.35
C ALA A 113 13.19 7.88 -16.09
N ALA A 114 14.29 8.64 -15.96
CA ALA A 114 15.50 8.11 -15.35
C ALA A 114 15.18 7.48 -13.98
N PRO A 115 15.90 6.43 -13.55
CA PRO A 115 15.71 5.86 -12.23
C PRO A 115 15.76 6.93 -11.14
N LEU A 116 14.75 6.93 -10.27
CA LEU A 116 14.69 7.85 -9.13
C LEU A 116 15.37 7.23 -7.91
N PRO A 117 16.01 8.02 -7.04
CA PRO A 117 16.48 7.53 -5.75
C PRO A 117 15.32 7.01 -4.90
N VAL A 118 15.55 5.94 -4.15
CA VAL A 118 14.54 5.30 -3.29
C VAL A 118 14.92 5.51 -1.83
N MET A 119 14.00 6.10 -1.05
CA MET A 119 14.09 6.16 0.40
C MET A 119 13.13 5.14 1.01
N VAL A 120 13.65 4.30 1.91
CA VAL A 120 12.85 3.35 2.69
C VAL A 120 12.79 3.86 4.13
N TYR A 121 11.59 4.18 4.60
CA TYR A 121 11.37 4.62 5.97
C TYR A 121 10.88 3.47 6.84
N ILE A 122 11.51 3.29 8.01
CA ILE A 122 11.14 2.31 9.03
C ILE A 122 10.65 3.10 10.24
N PHE A 123 9.39 2.94 10.60
CA PHE A 123 8.79 3.70 11.70
C PHE A 123 9.37 3.27 13.06
N GLY A 124 9.44 4.23 13.99
CA GLY A 124 9.82 3.99 15.38
C GLY A 124 8.67 3.46 16.24
N GLY A 125 8.79 3.60 17.56
CA GLY A 125 7.76 3.14 18.52
C GLY A 125 8.24 2.03 19.46
N GLY A 126 9.55 1.97 19.74
CA GLY A 126 10.12 1.13 20.79
C GLY A 126 9.91 -0.37 20.59
N LEU A 127 9.67 -0.81 19.35
CA LEU A 127 9.35 -2.20 18.99
C LEU A 127 8.04 -2.74 19.58
N CYS A 128 7.21 -1.89 20.20
CA CYS A 128 5.95 -2.27 20.83
C CYS A 128 4.74 -1.51 20.28
N GLY A 129 4.96 -0.53 19.41
CA GLY A 129 3.92 0.20 18.71
C GLY A 129 4.45 0.93 17.47
N GLY A 130 3.55 1.57 16.75
CA GLY A 130 3.85 2.31 15.52
C GLY A 130 3.13 1.77 14.30
N SER A 131 3.16 2.56 13.22
CA SER A 131 2.61 2.21 11.92
C SER A 131 3.17 3.12 10.83
N ALA A 132 3.29 2.58 9.62
CA ALA A 132 3.72 3.33 8.43
C ALA A 132 2.62 4.25 7.85
N ASN A 133 1.38 4.15 8.35
CA ASN A 133 0.23 4.86 7.81
C ASN A 133 -0.27 6.00 8.71
N VAL A 134 0.49 6.38 9.75
CA VAL A 134 0.18 7.56 10.56
C VAL A 134 0.32 8.83 9.71
N VAL A 135 -0.54 9.82 9.97
CA VAL A 135 -0.65 11.05 9.17
C VAL A 135 0.68 11.81 9.06
N SER A 136 1.50 11.78 10.11
CA SER A 136 2.82 12.44 10.14
C SER A 136 3.85 11.83 9.19
N LEU A 137 3.62 10.60 8.69
CA LEU A 137 4.48 9.90 7.73
C LEU A 137 3.99 10.05 6.28
N ASN A 138 3.06 10.97 6.03
CA ASN A 138 2.69 11.31 4.65
C ASN A 138 3.90 11.89 3.91
N ALA A 139 4.43 11.10 2.97
CA ALA A 139 5.64 11.44 2.23
C ALA A 139 5.36 12.27 0.97
N SER A 140 4.13 12.72 0.71
CA SER A 140 3.78 13.42 -0.54
C SER A 140 4.72 14.60 -0.80
N ARG A 141 4.95 15.45 0.21
CA ARG A 141 5.83 16.63 0.11
C ARG A 141 7.32 16.30 -0.09
N LEU A 142 7.77 15.12 0.31
CA LEU A 142 9.14 14.67 0.06
C LEU A 142 9.33 14.24 -1.40
N VAL A 143 8.25 13.75 -2.00
CA VAL A 143 8.25 13.10 -3.31
C VAL A 143 7.87 14.06 -4.43
N VAL A 144 7.26 15.20 -4.13
CA VAL A 144 7.00 16.25 -5.13
C VAL A 144 8.31 16.59 -5.87
N ARG A 145 8.27 16.55 -7.21
CA ARG A 145 9.36 17.11 -8.02
C ARG A 145 9.42 18.61 -7.76
N GLN A 146 10.52 19.07 -7.17
CA GLN A 146 10.83 20.49 -7.21
C GLN A 146 11.16 20.84 -8.66
N GLN A 147 10.41 21.80 -9.22
CA GLN A 147 10.67 22.36 -10.53
C GLN A 147 11.91 23.26 -10.47
#